data_AF-A0A453LF77-F1
#
_entry.id   AF-A0A453LF77-F1
#
_cell.length_a   1.000
_cell.length_b   1.000
_cell.length_c   1.000
_cell.angle_alpha   90.00
_cell.angle_beta   90.00
_cell.angle_gamma   90.00
#
_symmetry.space_group_name_H-M   'P 1'
#
loop_
_entity.id
_entity.type
_entity.pdbx_description
1 polymer ?
#
loop_
_entity_poly.entity_id
_entity_poly.type
_entity_poly.pdbx_seq_one_letter_code
_entity_poly.pdbx_strand_id
1 'polypeptide(L)'
;EDRLLALIEGVLAANIFDWGSKACVDLYNQGTIIEIYRMSRKKMQRPWRIDDFDTFKSRMLKKDQPYKRALISVDNAGADVVLGMLPLAREFLRRGVEVVLVANSLPALNDITANELPEIVAEAAKHCGILRKAAEAGGLIVDAMAGIQGDTKDEPASVPLMVVENGCGSPCIDFRQVSSELAAAAKDADLLILEGMGRSLHTNLNARFKCDALKLAMVKNQRLAEKLFNGNIYDCICKFEPVS
;
A
#
# COMPACT_ATOMS: atom_id res chain seq x y z
N GLU A 1 -4.39 -11.29 15.50
CA GLU A 1 -5.38 -10.25 15.11
C GLU A 1 -4.74 -8.86 15.18
N ASP A 2 -3.99 -8.58 16.25
CA ASP A 2 -3.17 -7.37 16.44
C ASP A 2 -2.22 -7.06 15.28
N ARG A 3 -1.73 -8.09 14.56
CA ARG A 3 -0.86 -7.91 13.40
C ARG A 3 -1.51 -7.08 12.29
N LEU A 4 -2.78 -7.34 11.96
CA LEU A 4 -3.42 -6.62 10.85
C LEU A 4 -3.68 -5.16 11.23
N LEU A 5 -4.13 -4.92 12.47
CA LEU A 5 -4.30 -3.56 12.98
C LEU A 5 -2.98 -2.81 12.97
N ALA A 6 -1.91 -3.45 13.46
CA ALA A 6 -0.59 -2.87 13.45
C ALA A 6 -0.09 -2.58 12.03
N LEU A 7 -0.49 -3.32 11.00
CA LEU A 7 -0.11 -3.01 9.62
C LEU A 7 -0.88 -1.80 9.07
N ILE A 8 -2.19 -1.70 9.33
CA ILE A 8 -3.00 -0.56 8.89
C ILE A 8 -2.58 0.74 9.59
N GLU A 9 -2.35 0.71 10.90
CA GLU A 9 -1.72 1.82 11.62
C GLU A 9 -0.33 2.15 11.06
N GLY A 10 0.37 1.15 10.53
CA GLY A 10 1.67 1.30 9.90
C GLY A 10 1.60 2.12 8.63
N VAL A 11 0.67 1.77 7.75
CA VAL A 11 0.38 2.53 6.54
C VAL A 11 0.01 3.98 6.87
N LEU A 12 -0.98 4.18 7.75
CA LEU A 12 -1.44 5.52 8.12
C LEU A 12 -0.33 6.38 8.76
N ALA A 13 0.54 5.77 9.57
CA ALA A 13 1.63 6.51 10.21
C ALA A 13 2.84 6.75 9.33
N ALA A 14 3.13 5.85 8.38
CA ALA A 14 4.29 5.90 7.50
C ALA A 14 4.16 7.01 6.46
N ASN A 15 2.93 7.44 6.20
CA ASN A 15 2.64 8.56 5.34
C ASN A 15 2.92 9.93 6.02
N ILE A 16 4.19 10.14 6.38
CA ILE A 16 4.70 11.27 7.19
C ILE A 16 4.92 12.52 6.32
N PHE A 17 5.36 12.35 5.07
CA PHE A 17 5.63 13.46 4.14
C PHE A 17 4.41 14.37 3.94
N ASP A 18 3.25 13.76 4.13
CA ASP A 18 1.94 14.35 4.07
C ASP A 18 1.58 15.25 5.23
N TRP A 19 2.48 15.44 6.19
CA TRP A 19 2.32 16.40 7.28
C TRP A 19 2.63 17.85 6.84
N GLY A 20 3.18 18.02 5.63
CA GLY A 20 3.49 19.30 5.00
C GLY A 20 4.97 19.66 5.08
N SER A 21 5.50 20.33 4.04
CA SER A 21 6.94 20.54 3.84
C SER A 21 7.66 21.16 5.03
N LYS A 22 7.09 22.20 5.65
CA LYS A 22 7.69 22.84 6.84
C LYS A 22 7.74 21.92 8.04
N ALA A 23 6.61 21.28 8.38
CA ALA A 23 6.53 20.37 9.52
C ALA A 23 7.46 19.16 9.33
N CYS A 24 7.55 18.62 8.11
CA CYS A 24 8.48 17.55 7.77
C CYS A 24 9.93 17.99 7.98
N VAL A 25 10.33 19.15 7.45
CA VAL A 25 11.71 19.66 7.63
C VAL A 25 12.05 19.86 9.10
N ASP A 26 11.16 20.46 9.88
CA ASP A 26 11.37 20.66 11.32
C ASP A 26 11.52 19.32 12.06
N LEU A 27 10.72 18.31 11.69
CA LEU A 27 10.83 16.96 12.25
C LEU A 27 12.15 16.28 11.87
N TYR A 28 12.59 16.37 10.61
CA TYR A 28 13.85 15.80 10.16
C TYR A 28 15.08 16.48 10.81
N ASN A 29 14.97 17.76 11.18
CA ASN A 29 16.02 18.44 11.94
C ASN A 29 16.07 18.01 13.41
N GLN A 30 14.99 17.44 13.93
CA GLN A 30 14.83 17.09 15.35
C GLN A 30 14.98 15.59 15.64
N GLY A 31 14.99 14.74 14.61
CA GLY A 31 15.12 13.29 14.79
C GLY A 31 15.25 12.53 13.48
N THR A 32 15.56 11.24 13.61
CA THR A 32 15.65 10.31 12.48
C THR A 32 14.26 9.94 11.97
N ILE A 33 14.18 9.50 10.70
CA ILE A 33 12.91 9.04 10.10
C ILE A 33 12.22 7.94 10.92
N ILE A 34 12.99 7.07 11.55
CA ILE A 34 12.47 5.99 12.38
C ILE A 34 11.85 6.53 13.69
N GLU A 35 12.45 7.56 14.30
CA GLU A 35 11.87 8.20 15.49
C GLU A 35 10.57 8.92 15.15
N ILE A 36 10.53 9.65 14.04
CA ILE A 36 9.32 10.34 13.57
C ILE A 36 8.22 9.32 13.28
N TYR A 37 8.53 8.22 12.58
CA TYR A 37 7.59 7.13 12.35
C TYR A 37 7.04 6.55 13.66
N ARG A 38 7.91 6.27 14.64
CA ARG A 38 7.47 5.76 15.96
C ARG A 38 6.56 6.76 16.69
N MET A 39 6.83 8.06 16.58
CA MET A 39 5.96 9.10 17.14
C MET A 39 4.61 9.15 16.43
N SER A 40 4.61 9.11 15.09
CA SER A 40 3.39 9.05 14.27
C SER A 40 2.54 7.84 14.62
N ARG A 41 3.17 6.66 14.76
CA ARG A 41 2.51 5.42 15.18
C ARG A 41 1.75 5.52 16.49
N LYS A 42 2.31 6.21 17.48
CA LYS A 42 1.64 6.39 18.78
C LYS A 42 0.35 7.23 18.70
N LYS A 43 0.20 8.02 17.63
CA LYS A 43 -0.97 8.86 17.37
C LYS A 43 -2.07 8.14 16.58
N MET A 44 -1.78 6.97 16.00
CA MET A 44 -2.76 6.18 15.24
C MET A 44 -3.70 5.46 16.21
N GLN A 45 -4.61 6.19 16.84
CA GLN A 45 -5.58 5.64 17.79
C GLN A 45 -6.97 5.56 17.17
N ARG A 46 -7.63 4.42 17.38
CA ARG A 46 -9.03 4.20 17.00
C ARG A 46 -9.97 4.80 18.07
N PRO A 47 -11.19 5.22 17.72
CA PRO A 47 -11.76 5.18 16.38
C PRO A 47 -11.15 6.24 15.46
N TRP A 48 -10.87 5.85 14.22
CA TRP A 48 -10.55 6.80 13.16
C TRP A 48 -11.80 7.53 12.68
N ARG A 49 -11.63 8.57 11.85
CA ARG A 49 -12.76 9.38 11.39
C ARG A 49 -13.73 8.59 10.52
N ILE A 50 -13.18 7.75 9.66
CA ILE A 50 -13.88 6.60 9.07
C ILE A 50 -13.09 5.36 9.49
N ASP A 51 -13.77 4.42 10.13
CA ASP A 51 -13.13 3.26 10.77
C ASP A 51 -13.90 1.98 10.43
N ASP A 52 -13.72 1.50 9.21
CA ASP A 52 -14.27 0.22 8.74
C ASP A 52 -13.27 -0.94 8.96
N PHE A 53 -12.27 -0.74 9.84
CA PHE A 53 -11.21 -1.73 10.05
C PHE A 53 -11.75 -3.09 10.49
N ASP A 54 -12.75 -3.12 11.38
CA ASP A 54 -13.30 -4.38 11.88
C ASP A 54 -14.05 -5.15 10.77
N THR A 55 -14.70 -4.43 9.85
CA THR A 55 -15.34 -5.01 8.66
C THR A 55 -14.29 -5.59 7.72
N PHE A 56 -13.25 -4.81 7.39
CA PHE A 56 -12.13 -5.28 6.56
C PHE A 56 -11.43 -6.48 7.18
N LYS A 57 -11.13 -6.43 8.48
CA LYS A 57 -10.52 -7.53 9.24
C LYS A 57 -11.36 -8.79 9.13
N SER A 58 -12.67 -8.69 9.35
CA SER A 58 -13.56 -9.84 9.27
C SER A 58 -13.55 -10.47 7.88
N ARG A 59 -13.54 -9.66 6.83
CA ARG A 59 -13.44 -10.11 5.43
C ARG A 59 -12.08 -10.74 5.11
N MET A 60 -10.99 -10.14 5.55
CA MET A 60 -9.60 -10.58 5.32
C MET A 60 -9.26 -11.90 6.06
N LEU A 61 -9.92 -12.16 7.20
CA LEU A 61 -9.71 -13.39 7.98
C LEU A 61 -10.65 -14.54 7.59
N LYS A 62 -11.55 -14.31 6.64
CA LYS A 62 -12.53 -15.29 6.17
C LYS A 62 -11.85 -16.41 5.35
N LYS A 63 -11.65 -17.58 5.96
CA LYS A 63 -10.86 -18.70 5.40
C LYS A 63 -11.48 -19.38 4.19
N ASP A 64 -12.81 -19.40 4.09
CA ASP A 64 -13.58 -19.99 3.00
C ASP A 64 -13.59 -19.12 1.73
N GLN A 65 -13.17 -17.86 1.84
CA GLN A 65 -13.14 -16.90 0.74
C GLN A 65 -11.85 -16.07 0.78
N PRO A 66 -10.66 -16.68 0.69
CA PRO A 66 -9.40 -15.94 0.70
C PRO A 66 -9.31 -15.04 -0.54
N TYR A 67 -8.70 -13.87 -0.39
CA TYR A 67 -8.29 -13.08 -1.54
C TYR A 67 -7.25 -13.83 -2.37
N LYS A 68 -7.29 -13.65 -3.68
CA LYS A 68 -6.36 -14.27 -4.64
C LYS A 68 -5.36 -13.27 -5.16
N ARG A 69 -5.80 -12.04 -5.48
CA ARG A 69 -4.93 -10.99 -6.03
C ARG A 69 -5.33 -9.61 -5.52
N ALA A 70 -4.38 -8.95 -4.86
CA ALA A 70 -4.52 -7.58 -4.40
C ALA A 70 -3.75 -6.61 -5.31
N LEU A 71 -4.44 -5.60 -5.84
CA LEU A 71 -3.80 -4.41 -6.39
C LEU A 71 -3.58 -3.43 -5.25
N ILE A 72 -2.34 -2.99 -5.04
CA ILE A 72 -1.97 -2.08 -3.97
C ILE A 72 -1.41 -0.81 -4.62
N SER A 73 -2.24 0.21 -4.72
CA SER A 73 -1.84 1.53 -5.20
C SER A 73 -1.10 2.28 -4.10
N VAL A 74 0.19 2.50 -4.32
CA VAL A 74 1.08 3.22 -3.39
C VAL A 74 1.09 4.73 -3.69
N ASP A 75 1.34 5.55 -2.67
CA ASP A 75 1.47 7.02 -2.74
C ASP A 75 2.95 7.42 -2.76
N ASN A 76 3.57 7.59 -1.59
CA ASN A 76 4.87 8.27 -1.48
C ASN A 76 6.08 7.33 -1.44
N ALA A 77 7.22 7.85 -1.88
CA ALA A 77 8.52 7.25 -1.64
C ALA A 77 8.95 7.33 -0.16
N GLY A 78 10.04 6.65 0.17
CA GLY A 78 10.64 6.72 1.51
C GLY A 78 9.87 5.90 2.55
N ALA A 79 9.60 6.51 3.72
CA ALA A 79 9.01 5.81 4.86
C ALA A 79 7.66 5.17 4.54
N ASP A 80 6.85 5.82 3.71
CA ASP A 80 5.51 5.36 3.35
C ASP A 80 5.54 3.97 2.70
N VAL A 81 6.21 3.86 1.55
CA VAL A 81 6.37 2.56 0.88
C VAL A 81 7.18 1.56 1.71
N VAL A 82 8.26 1.97 2.38
CA VAL A 82 9.18 1.04 3.07
C VAL A 82 8.63 0.53 4.41
N LEU A 83 7.97 1.38 5.20
CA LEU A 83 7.51 1.06 6.56
C LEU A 83 5.99 0.85 6.65
N GLY A 84 5.24 1.28 5.64
CA GLY A 84 3.79 1.09 5.54
C GLY A 84 3.42 0.02 4.53
N MET A 85 3.60 0.34 3.24
CA MET A 85 3.02 -0.45 2.15
C MET A 85 3.70 -1.79 1.90
N LEU A 86 5.03 -1.87 1.93
CA LEU A 86 5.76 -3.14 1.78
C LEU A 86 5.48 -4.12 2.92
N PRO A 87 5.45 -3.72 4.21
CA PRO A 87 5.00 -4.59 5.30
C PRO A 87 3.56 -5.10 5.12
N LEU A 88 2.65 -4.26 4.61
CA LEU A 88 1.28 -4.67 4.31
C LEU A 88 1.25 -5.68 3.15
N ALA A 89 1.92 -5.40 2.04
CA ALA A 89 2.08 -6.30 0.90
C ALA A 89 2.67 -7.67 1.34
N ARG A 90 3.70 -7.66 2.19
CA ARG A 90 4.29 -8.87 2.77
C ARG A 90 3.25 -9.72 3.52
N GLU A 91 2.29 -9.11 4.25
CA GLU A 91 1.25 -9.86 4.96
C GLU A 91 0.25 -10.53 4.00
N PHE A 92 -0.06 -9.90 2.86
CA PHE A 92 -0.85 -10.50 1.79
C PHE A 92 -0.12 -11.68 1.16
N LEU A 93 1.16 -11.50 0.79
CA LEU A 93 2.00 -12.58 0.25
C LEU A 93 2.12 -13.77 1.21
N ARG A 94 2.30 -13.50 2.51
CA ARG A 94 2.35 -14.53 3.58
C ARG A 94 1.06 -15.36 3.65
N ARG A 95 -0.06 -14.82 3.18
CA ARG A 95 -1.37 -15.48 3.16
C ARG A 95 -1.66 -16.16 1.82
N GLY A 96 -0.71 -16.17 0.88
CA GLY A 96 -0.89 -16.75 -0.44
C GLY A 96 -1.71 -15.87 -1.38
N VAL A 97 -1.72 -14.55 -1.16
CA VAL A 97 -2.37 -13.58 -2.06
C VAL A 97 -1.30 -13.04 -3.01
N GLU A 98 -1.56 -13.10 -4.31
CA GLU A 98 -0.73 -12.41 -5.31
C GLU A 98 -0.80 -10.89 -5.08
N VAL A 99 0.33 -10.21 -5.15
CA VAL A 99 0.37 -8.76 -4.92
C VAL A 99 0.89 -8.06 -6.17
N VAL A 100 0.16 -7.04 -6.59
CA VAL A 100 0.59 -6.11 -7.64
C VAL A 100 0.71 -4.73 -7.01
N LEU A 101 1.94 -4.22 -6.88
CA LEU A 101 2.18 -2.83 -6.49
C LEU A 101 1.93 -1.93 -7.71
N VAL A 102 1.04 -0.96 -7.55
CA VAL A 102 0.64 -0.03 -8.60
C VAL A 102 1.22 1.34 -8.27
N ALA A 103 2.11 1.85 -9.11
CA ALA A 103 2.82 3.11 -8.89
C ALA A 103 2.76 4.04 -10.11
N ASN A 104 3.20 5.28 -9.94
CA ASN A 104 3.17 6.25 -11.03
C ASN A 104 4.11 5.87 -12.17
N SER A 105 3.66 6.13 -13.41
CA SER A 105 4.51 6.05 -14.59
C SER A 105 5.53 7.21 -14.63
N LEU A 106 5.10 8.40 -14.21
CA LEU A 106 5.91 9.62 -14.25
C LEU A 106 5.99 10.26 -12.85
N PRO A 107 7.10 10.95 -12.52
CA PRO A 107 7.24 11.62 -11.23
C PRO A 107 6.12 12.63 -10.95
N ALA A 108 5.62 12.64 -9.72
CA ALA A 108 4.65 13.63 -9.24
C ALA A 108 4.92 13.91 -7.76
N LEU A 109 5.36 15.14 -7.43
CA LEU A 109 5.79 15.48 -6.08
C LEU A 109 6.84 14.49 -5.55
N ASN A 110 6.52 13.76 -4.48
CA ASN A 110 7.34 12.72 -3.85
C ASN A 110 6.72 11.33 -3.97
N ASP A 111 5.78 11.16 -4.90
CA ASP A 111 5.19 9.87 -5.21
C ASP A 111 6.25 8.90 -5.73
N ILE A 112 6.20 7.66 -5.29
CA ILE A 112 7.07 6.61 -5.81
C ILE A 112 6.63 6.22 -7.23
N THR A 113 7.60 6.04 -8.13
CA THR A 113 7.35 5.57 -9.50
C THR A 113 7.52 4.06 -9.62
N ALA A 114 6.89 3.47 -10.63
CA ALA A 114 7.02 2.06 -10.94
C ALA A 114 8.46 1.65 -11.29
N ASN A 115 9.28 2.58 -11.79
CA ASN A 115 10.68 2.33 -12.11
C ASN A 115 11.58 2.31 -10.87
N GLU A 116 11.19 2.98 -9.79
CA GLU A 116 11.97 3.02 -8.53
C GLU A 116 11.65 1.83 -7.61
N LEU A 117 10.43 1.30 -7.68
CA LEU A 117 9.97 0.21 -6.81
C LEU A 117 10.83 -1.08 -6.88
N PRO A 118 11.28 -1.57 -8.05
CA PRO A 118 12.05 -2.81 -8.13
C PRO A 118 13.32 -2.80 -7.27
N GLU A 119 14.08 -1.70 -7.26
CA GLU A 119 15.29 -1.58 -6.44
C GLU A 119 14.97 -1.59 -4.94
N ILE A 120 13.90 -0.90 -4.52
CA ILE A 120 13.44 -0.91 -3.13
C ILE A 120 13.00 -2.31 -2.69
N VAL A 121 12.25 -3.01 -3.55
CA VAL A 121 11.84 -4.40 -3.30
C VAL A 121 13.06 -5.33 -3.22
N ALA A 122 14.05 -5.14 -4.09
CA ALA A 122 15.29 -5.92 -4.08
C ALA A 122 16.09 -5.73 -2.78
N GLU A 123 16.22 -4.49 -2.29
CA GLU A 123 16.85 -4.24 -0.99
C GLU A 123 16.06 -4.87 0.17
N ALA A 124 14.74 -4.73 0.18
CA ALA A 124 13.90 -5.36 1.21
C ALA A 124 13.96 -6.90 1.18
N ALA A 125 14.09 -7.49 -0.01
CA ALA A 125 14.19 -8.93 -0.23
C ALA A 125 15.47 -9.54 0.38
N LYS A 126 16.58 -8.77 0.46
CA LYS A 126 17.81 -9.22 1.15
C LYS A 126 17.57 -9.54 2.64
N HIS A 127 16.55 -8.92 3.23
CA HIS A 127 16.21 -9.07 4.65
C HIS A 127 14.91 -9.86 4.89
N CYS A 128 14.19 -10.28 3.83
CA CYS A 128 12.90 -10.94 3.96
C CYS A 128 12.68 -12.04 2.92
N GLY A 129 12.75 -13.30 3.36
CA GLY A 129 12.54 -14.46 2.48
C GLY A 129 11.17 -14.52 1.80
N ILE A 130 10.12 -13.95 2.41
CA ILE A 130 8.77 -13.88 1.79
C ILE A 130 8.80 -12.92 0.60
N LEU A 131 9.36 -11.72 0.77
CA LEU A 131 9.47 -10.74 -0.31
C LEU A 131 10.39 -11.25 -1.41
N ARG A 132 11.52 -11.89 -1.05
CA ARG A 132 12.45 -12.47 -2.01
C ARG A 132 11.77 -13.51 -2.91
N LYS A 133 11.19 -14.55 -2.32
CA LYS A 133 10.52 -15.63 -3.09
C LYS A 133 9.37 -15.09 -3.95
N ALA A 134 8.61 -14.12 -3.44
CA ALA A 134 7.52 -13.51 -4.19
C ALA A 134 8.01 -12.62 -5.34
N ALA A 135 9.07 -11.84 -5.12
CA ALA A 135 9.66 -10.99 -6.14
C ALA A 135 10.34 -11.81 -7.25
N GLU A 136 10.97 -12.94 -6.91
CA GLU A 136 11.47 -13.91 -7.89
C GLU A 136 10.32 -14.52 -8.70
N ALA A 137 9.25 -14.97 -8.03
CA ALA A 137 8.07 -15.53 -8.69
C ALA A 137 7.35 -14.51 -9.60
N GLY A 138 7.40 -13.22 -9.26
CA GLY A 138 6.86 -12.12 -10.06
C GLY A 138 7.84 -11.52 -11.08
N GLY A 139 9.06 -12.06 -11.20
CA GLY A 139 10.07 -11.61 -12.16
C GLY A 139 10.71 -10.24 -11.86
N LEU A 140 10.56 -9.71 -10.64
CA LEU A 140 11.19 -8.44 -10.23
C LEU A 140 12.68 -8.60 -9.89
N ILE A 141 13.07 -9.78 -9.43
CA ILE A 141 14.45 -10.11 -9.08
C ILE A 141 14.82 -11.39 -9.82
N VAL A 142 16.01 -11.40 -10.42
CA VAL A 142 16.59 -12.59 -11.05
C VAL A 142 17.66 -13.12 -10.11
N ASP A 143 17.46 -14.30 -9.52
CA ASP A 143 18.51 -14.95 -8.76
C ASP A 143 19.52 -15.59 -9.72
N ALA A 144 20.68 -14.95 -9.87
CA ALA A 144 21.79 -15.47 -10.69
C ALA A 144 22.35 -16.81 -10.15
N MET A 145 22.01 -17.20 -8.92
CA MET A 145 22.46 -18.44 -8.26
C MET A 145 21.42 -19.58 -8.28
N ALA A 146 20.24 -19.37 -8.89
CA ALA A 146 19.19 -20.39 -9.00
C ALA A 146 19.61 -21.67 -9.76
N GLY A 147 20.78 -21.66 -10.42
CA GLY A 147 21.37 -22.83 -11.08
C GLY A 147 22.28 -23.72 -10.22
N ILE A 148 22.56 -23.37 -8.95
CA ILE A 148 23.63 -24.05 -8.17
C ILE A 148 23.15 -24.71 -6.85
N GLN A 149 21.90 -24.51 -6.39
CA GLN A 149 21.44 -25.16 -5.15
C GLN A 149 20.17 -26.02 -5.34
N GLY A 150 20.43 -27.33 -5.39
CA GLY A 150 19.75 -28.39 -4.63
C GLY A 150 18.23 -28.46 -4.62
N ASP A 151 17.71 -29.57 -5.15
CA ASP A 151 16.35 -30.11 -4.96
C ASP A 151 15.69 -29.67 -3.62
N THR A 152 14.78 -28.71 -3.68
CA THR A 152 13.71 -28.52 -2.69
C THR A 152 12.38 -28.62 -3.41
N LYS A 153 12.10 -29.81 -3.95
CA LYS A 153 10.89 -30.13 -4.72
C LYS A 153 9.58 -30.15 -3.90
N ASP A 154 9.64 -29.88 -2.60
CA ASP A 154 8.51 -30.03 -1.67
C ASP A 154 7.97 -28.71 -1.07
N GLU A 155 8.55 -27.54 -1.39
CA GLU A 155 7.95 -26.27 -0.98
C GLU A 155 6.90 -25.80 -2.00
N PRO A 156 5.68 -25.42 -1.57
CA PRO A 156 4.68 -24.87 -2.46
C PRO A 156 5.21 -23.59 -3.14
N ALA A 157 4.92 -23.46 -4.43
CA ALA A 157 5.33 -22.29 -5.22
C ALA A 157 4.85 -20.99 -4.54
N SER A 158 5.76 -20.01 -4.41
CA SER A 158 5.42 -18.71 -3.86
C SER A 158 4.51 -17.95 -4.81
N VAL A 159 3.54 -17.23 -4.26
CA VAL A 159 2.74 -16.28 -5.03
C VAL A 159 3.60 -15.09 -5.51
N PRO A 160 3.33 -14.53 -6.70
CA PRO A 160 4.11 -13.44 -7.26
C PRO A 160 3.86 -12.09 -6.54
N LEU A 161 4.94 -11.32 -6.42
CA LEU A 161 4.94 -9.88 -6.20
C LEU A 161 5.36 -9.20 -7.49
N MET A 162 4.48 -8.39 -8.07
CA MET A 162 4.70 -7.66 -9.32
C MET A 162 4.63 -6.15 -9.10
N VAL A 163 5.21 -5.38 -10.01
CA VAL A 163 5.07 -3.93 -10.09
C VAL A 163 4.47 -3.58 -11.44
N VAL A 164 3.46 -2.72 -11.45
CA VAL A 164 2.89 -2.15 -12.67
C VAL A 164 2.81 -0.64 -12.54
N GLU A 165 3.06 0.04 -13.66
CA GLU A 165 2.84 1.47 -13.76
C GLU A 165 1.35 1.77 -14.00
N ASN A 166 0.86 2.91 -13.52
CA ASN A 166 -0.55 3.28 -13.62
C ASN A 166 -0.89 4.20 -14.82
N GLY A 167 0.11 4.64 -15.60
CA GLY A 167 -0.06 5.57 -16.72
C GLY A 167 -0.13 7.05 -16.33
N CYS A 168 0.03 7.38 -15.05
CA CYS A 168 -0.16 8.73 -14.51
C CYS A 168 1.17 9.39 -14.06
N GLY A 169 1.20 10.72 -14.17
CA GLY A 169 2.21 11.61 -13.57
C GLY A 169 1.58 12.62 -12.62
N SER A 170 0.68 12.16 -11.76
CA SER A 170 -0.18 12.98 -10.91
C SER A 170 -0.28 12.36 -9.51
N PRO A 171 -0.41 13.16 -8.44
CA PRO A 171 -0.70 12.66 -7.09
C PRO A 171 -2.11 12.07 -6.95
N CYS A 172 -2.89 12.10 -8.02
CA CYS A 172 -4.24 11.58 -8.12
C CYS A 172 -4.34 10.60 -9.28
N ILE A 173 -5.20 9.59 -9.15
CA ILE A 173 -5.44 8.59 -10.20
C ILE A 173 -6.90 8.64 -10.68
N ASP A 174 -7.09 8.68 -12.00
CA ASP A 174 -8.38 8.53 -12.67
C ASP A 174 -8.47 7.10 -13.25
N PHE A 175 -9.22 6.22 -12.60
CA PHE A 175 -9.36 4.82 -13.02
C PHE A 175 -10.06 4.62 -14.38
N ARG A 176 -10.57 5.69 -15.00
CA ARG A 176 -11.07 5.65 -16.39
C ARG A 176 -9.94 5.72 -17.41
N GLN A 177 -8.76 6.16 -17.00
CA GLN A 177 -7.59 6.37 -17.85
C GLN A 177 -6.34 5.82 -17.14
N VAL A 178 -6.10 4.53 -17.33
CA VAL A 178 -4.95 3.82 -16.77
C VAL A 178 -4.10 3.20 -17.89
N SER A 179 -2.87 2.82 -17.57
CA SER A 179 -2.03 2.02 -18.46
C SER A 179 -2.70 0.70 -18.87
N SER A 180 -2.27 0.14 -20.00
CA SER A 180 -2.79 -1.16 -20.47
C SER A 180 -2.39 -2.30 -19.53
N GLU A 181 -1.22 -2.17 -18.91
CA GLU A 181 -0.62 -3.08 -17.95
C GLU A 181 -1.46 -3.13 -16.66
N LEU A 182 -1.84 -1.98 -16.11
CA LEU A 182 -2.72 -1.91 -14.94
C LEU A 182 -4.11 -2.46 -15.27
N ALA A 183 -4.67 -2.11 -16.43
CA ALA A 183 -5.97 -2.63 -16.86
C ALA A 183 -5.96 -4.16 -16.98
N ALA A 184 -4.88 -4.74 -17.52
CA ALA A 184 -4.71 -6.18 -17.63
C ALA A 184 -4.56 -6.84 -16.25
N ALA A 185 -3.71 -6.29 -15.37
CA ALA A 185 -3.49 -6.81 -14.02
C ALA A 185 -4.78 -6.81 -13.18
N ALA A 186 -5.65 -5.82 -13.39
CA ALA A 186 -6.91 -5.65 -12.67
C ALA A 186 -8.00 -6.67 -13.02
N LYS A 187 -7.88 -7.38 -14.14
CA LYS A 187 -8.91 -8.33 -14.59
C LYS A 187 -9.18 -9.45 -13.59
N ASP A 188 -8.14 -9.92 -12.90
CA ASP A 188 -8.24 -11.03 -11.93
C ASP A 188 -8.10 -10.55 -10.47
N ALA A 189 -8.10 -9.24 -10.24
CA ALA A 189 -8.00 -8.68 -8.89
C ALA A 189 -9.32 -8.79 -8.14
N ASP A 190 -9.25 -9.28 -6.90
CA ASP A 190 -10.39 -9.37 -5.99
C ASP A 190 -10.27 -8.43 -4.77
N LEU A 191 -9.17 -7.68 -4.68
CA LEU A 191 -9.00 -6.56 -3.75
C LEU A 191 -8.23 -5.40 -4.41
N LEU A 192 -8.72 -4.18 -4.22
CA LEU A 192 -8.01 -2.93 -4.52
C LEU A 192 -7.72 -2.18 -3.22
N ILE A 193 -6.47 -1.82 -2.98
CA ILE A 193 -6.06 -0.95 -1.89
C ILE A 193 -5.58 0.37 -2.47
N LEU A 194 -6.20 1.47 -2.03
CA LEU A 194 -5.83 2.83 -2.40
C LEU A 194 -5.25 3.53 -1.19
N GLU A 195 -3.98 3.87 -1.26
CA GLU A 195 -3.29 4.65 -0.24
C GLU A 195 -3.13 6.11 -0.68
N GLY A 196 -3.11 7.03 0.29
CA GLY A 196 -2.89 8.44 0.05
C GLY A 196 -4.15 9.28 -0.18
N MET A 197 -4.14 10.53 0.26
CA MET A 197 -5.27 11.46 0.14
C MET A 197 -5.65 11.76 -1.32
N GLY A 198 -4.66 11.86 -2.22
CA GLY A 198 -4.91 12.18 -3.62
C GLY A 198 -5.62 11.03 -4.33
N ARG A 199 -5.05 9.83 -4.26
CA ARG A 199 -5.59 8.62 -4.91
C ARG A 199 -6.89 8.14 -4.27
N SER A 200 -7.01 8.14 -2.94
CA SER A 200 -8.16 7.53 -2.26
C SER A 200 -9.28 8.51 -1.94
N LEU A 201 -9.00 9.79 -1.64
CA LEU A 201 -10.00 10.76 -1.20
C LEU A 201 -10.37 11.78 -2.28
N HIS A 202 -9.40 12.37 -2.96
CA HIS A 202 -9.68 13.42 -3.96
C HIS A 202 -10.38 12.86 -5.20
N THR A 203 -9.90 11.74 -5.75
CA THR A 203 -10.48 11.19 -6.98
C THR A 203 -11.40 10.01 -6.75
N ASN A 204 -11.16 9.19 -5.73
CA ASN A 204 -11.82 7.88 -5.62
C ASN A 204 -12.62 7.64 -4.35
N LEU A 205 -12.91 8.66 -3.52
CA LEU A 205 -13.61 8.45 -2.23
C LEU A 205 -14.91 7.65 -2.38
N ASN A 206 -15.70 7.97 -3.40
CA ASN A 206 -16.99 7.34 -3.68
C ASN A 206 -16.97 6.46 -4.95
N ALA A 207 -15.78 6.22 -5.52
CA ALA A 207 -15.65 5.32 -6.67
C ALA A 207 -15.97 3.88 -6.22
N ARG A 208 -16.83 3.21 -7.01
CA ARG A 208 -17.19 1.81 -6.82
C ARG A 208 -16.43 0.92 -7.80
N PHE A 209 -15.92 -0.19 -7.29
CA PHE A 209 -15.15 -1.17 -8.06
C PHE A 209 -15.88 -2.50 -8.11
N LYS A 210 -15.47 -3.37 -9.04
CA LYS A 210 -16.02 -4.74 -9.18
C LYS A 210 -15.42 -5.73 -8.17
N CYS A 211 -14.39 -5.31 -7.45
CA CYS A 211 -13.72 -6.03 -6.37
C CYS A 211 -13.85 -5.26 -5.05
N ASP A 212 -13.48 -5.88 -3.93
CA ASP A 212 -13.47 -5.21 -2.64
C ASP A 212 -12.47 -4.05 -2.69
N ALA A 213 -12.77 -2.93 -2.05
CA ALA A 213 -11.90 -1.76 -2.02
C ALA A 213 -11.57 -1.33 -0.58
N LEU A 214 -10.29 -1.13 -0.28
CA LEU A 214 -9.82 -0.54 0.96
C LEU A 214 -9.13 0.80 0.65
N LYS A 215 -9.62 1.88 1.27
CA LYS A 215 -9.08 3.23 1.12
C LYS A 215 -8.44 3.65 2.44
N LEU A 216 -7.14 3.91 2.41
CA LEU A 216 -6.34 4.30 3.55
C LEU A 216 -5.75 5.68 3.29
N ALA A 217 -6.04 6.65 4.16
CA ALA A 217 -5.47 7.98 4.04
C ALA A 217 -5.46 8.74 5.35
N MET A 218 -4.53 9.68 5.43
CA MET A 218 -4.58 10.78 6.40
C MET A 218 -5.07 12.04 5.68
N VAL A 219 -6.01 12.77 6.29
CA VAL A 219 -6.54 14.02 5.72
C VAL A 219 -5.56 15.17 5.97
N LYS A 220 -5.13 15.89 4.94
CA LYS A 220 -4.05 16.91 5.04
C LYS A 220 -4.53 18.32 4.76
N ASN A 221 -5.83 18.51 4.63
CA ASN A 221 -6.42 19.80 4.31
C ASN A 221 -7.64 20.02 5.22
N GLN A 222 -7.57 21.03 6.08
CA GLN A 222 -8.64 21.33 7.05
C GLN A 222 -9.99 21.55 6.36
N ARG A 223 -10.02 22.31 5.26
CA ARG A 223 -11.25 22.56 4.49
C ARG A 223 -11.84 21.26 3.93
N LEU A 224 -11.01 20.34 3.46
CA LEU A 224 -11.45 19.03 2.98
C LEU A 224 -11.99 18.17 4.14
N ALA A 225 -11.29 18.17 5.27
CA ALA A 225 -11.69 17.44 6.47
C ALA A 225 -13.08 17.87 6.96
N GLU A 226 -13.31 19.16 7.06
CA GLU A 226 -14.59 19.75 7.44
C GLU A 226 -15.68 19.41 6.41
N LYS A 227 -15.40 19.61 5.13
CA LYS A 227 -16.40 19.45 4.06
C LYS A 227 -16.83 18.00 3.85
N LEU A 228 -15.89 17.05 3.84
CA LEU A 228 -16.17 15.66 3.51
C LEU A 228 -16.50 14.82 4.73
N PHE A 229 -15.92 15.14 5.87
CA PHE A 229 -15.99 14.29 7.04
C PHE A 229 -16.50 15.01 8.27
N ASN A 230 -16.71 16.34 8.26
CA ASN A 230 -16.90 17.14 9.47
C ASN A 230 -15.80 16.89 10.53
N GLY A 231 -14.57 16.70 10.03
CA GLY A 231 -13.40 16.30 10.80
C GLY A 231 -12.29 17.35 10.80
N ASN A 232 -11.10 16.94 11.24
CA ASN A 232 -9.92 17.80 11.33
C ASN A 232 -8.79 17.31 10.41
N ILE A 233 -7.84 18.20 10.14
CA ILE A 233 -6.56 17.79 9.58
C ILE A 233 -5.91 16.70 10.46
N TYR A 234 -5.25 15.75 9.81
CA TYR A 234 -4.65 14.53 10.36
C TYR A 234 -5.62 13.45 10.82
N ASP A 235 -6.93 13.64 10.65
CA ASP A 235 -7.89 12.55 10.79
C ASP A 235 -7.52 11.41 9.84
N CYS A 236 -7.54 10.19 10.37
CA CYS A 236 -7.29 8.99 9.60
C CYS A 236 -8.60 8.45 8.99
N ILE A 237 -8.46 7.87 7.81
CA ILE A 237 -9.54 7.25 7.04
C ILE A 237 -9.12 5.81 6.76
N CYS A 238 -9.90 4.87 7.28
CA CYS A 238 -9.90 3.48 6.88
C CYS A 238 -11.31 3.14 6.40
N LYS A 239 -11.54 3.28 5.09
CA LYS A 239 -12.84 3.03 4.47
C LYS A 239 -12.78 1.72 3.70
N PHE A 240 -13.66 0.78 4.03
CA PHE A 240 -13.72 -0.53 3.39
C PHE A 240 -15.07 -0.72 2.72
N GLU A 241 -15.03 -1.13 1.45
CA GLU A 241 -16.20 -1.28 0.60
C GLU A 241 -16.20 -2.67 -0.04
N PRO A 242 -16.97 -3.63 0.50
CA PRO A 242 -17.08 -4.94 -0.11
C PRO A 242 -17.87 -4.88 -1.43
N VAL A 243 -17.63 -5.82 -2.33
CA VAL A 243 -18.47 -6.04 -3.51
C VAL A 243 -19.90 -6.29 -3.07
N SER A 244 -20.85 -5.56 -3.67
CA SER A 244 -22.29 -5.74 -3.48
C SER A 244 -22.83 -6.86 -4.34
#